data_AF-A0A0S8GYK3-F1
#
_entry.id   AF-A0A0S8GYK3-F1
#
_cell.length_a   1.000
_cell.length_b   1.000
_cell.length_c   1.000
_cell.angle_alpha   90.00
_cell.angle_beta   90.00
_cell.angle_gamma   90.00
#
_symmetry.space_group_name_H-M   'P 1'
#
loop_
_entity.id
_entity.type
_entity.pdbx_description
1 polymer ?
#
loop_
_entity_poly.entity_id
_entity_poly.type
_entity_poly.pdbx_seq_one_letter_code
_entity_poly.pdbx_strand_id
1 'polypeptide(L)'
;MLKTKEKRHMPQNIKTKVFYDLCSTCIHAKYCTFPQDPMTPVQQCEEFDDRVEVAPRPIKERKDLEMNTSVGAENDREEKSHYKGLCSDCRNRHTCVFPKPEGGVWYCEEYQ
;
A
#
# COMPACT_ATOMS: atom_id res chain seq x y z
N MET A 1 30.68 17.58 26.99
CA MET A 1 30.33 19.00 26.77
C MET A 1 28.83 19.11 26.60
N LEU A 2 28.15 19.71 27.58
CA LEU A 2 26.70 19.89 27.61
C LEU A 2 26.33 21.03 26.66
N LYS A 3 25.76 20.72 25.49
CA LYS A 3 25.20 21.75 24.61
C LYS A 3 23.89 22.24 25.22
N THR A 4 23.92 23.48 25.70
CA THR A 4 22.81 24.28 26.21
C THR A 4 21.67 24.32 25.19
N LYS A 5 20.47 23.89 25.59
CA LYS A 5 19.25 24.05 24.79
C LYS A 5 18.83 25.52 24.84
N GLU A 6 19.06 26.24 23.75
CA GLU A 6 18.56 27.60 23.56
C GLU A 6 17.03 27.57 23.52
N LYS A 7 16.40 28.15 24.54
CA LYS A 7 14.94 28.24 24.65
C LYS A 7 14.46 29.33 23.70
N ARG A 8 14.08 28.95 22.47
CA ARG A 8 13.41 29.86 21.54
C ARG A 8 12.01 30.16 22.06
N HIS A 9 11.79 31.44 22.39
CA HIS A 9 10.52 31.97 22.88
C HIS A 9 9.46 31.87 21.77
N MET A 10 8.35 31.17 22.06
CA MET A 10 7.23 31.01 21.13
C MET A 10 6.28 32.22 21.28
N PRO A 11 6.10 33.08 20.26
CA PRO A 11 5.18 34.20 20.36
C PRO A 11 3.73 33.70 20.39
N GLN A 12 3.01 34.06 21.46
CA GLN A 12 1.63 33.68 21.70
C GLN A 12 0.64 34.63 20.99
N ASN A 13 0.52 34.57 19.66
CA ASN A 13 -0.70 35.02 18.95
C ASN A 13 -0.66 34.73 17.44
N ILE A 14 -0.84 33.48 17.04
CA ILE A 14 -1.14 33.14 15.66
C ILE A 14 -2.32 32.18 15.75
N LYS A 15 -3.41 32.45 15.02
CA LYS A 15 -4.48 31.46 14.82
C LYS A 15 -3.80 30.26 14.14
N THR A 16 -3.35 29.30 14.94
CA THR A 16 -2.52 28.19 14.48
C THR A 16 -3.38 27.32 13.61
N LYS A 17 -3.19 27.42 12.29
CA LYS A 17 -3.60 26.36 11.38
C LYS A 17 -2.92 25.10 11.92
N VAL A 18 -3.72 24.18 12.46
CA VAL A 18 -3.21 22.92 13.00
C VAL A 18 -2.72 22.13 11.80
N PHE A 19 -1.41 22.13 11.58
CA PHE A 19 -0.78 21.26 10.61
C PHE A 19 -0.62 19.91 11.29
N TYR A 20 -1.39 18.92 10.83
CA TYR A 20 -1.21 17.54 11.23
C TYR A 20 0.03 16.99 10.52
N ASP A 21 0.99 16.48 11.29
CA ASP A 21 2.10 15.71 10.77
C ASP A 21 1.74 14.22 10.69
N LEU A 22 2.53 13.42 9.99
CA LEU A 22 2.33 11.98 9.88
C LEU A 22 2.23 11.34 11.28
N CYS A 23 3.14 11.72 12.17
CA CYS A 23 3.26 11.14 13.51
C CYS A 23 2.08 11.47 14.44
N SER A 24 1.27 12.50 14.16
CA SER A 24 0.11 12.88 14.99
C SER A 24 -0.96 11.79 15.12
N THR A 25 -0.98 10.82 14.20
CA THR A 25 -1.92 9.69 14.19
C THR A 25 -1.27 8.34 14.50
N CYS A 26 0.04 8.32 14.75
CA CYS A 26 0.79 7.11 15.04
C CYS A 26 0.39 6.52 16.41
N ILE A 27 0.29 5.20 16.53
CA ILE A 27 0.03 4.53 17.81
C ILE A 27 1.15 4.81 18.83
N HIS A 28 2.35 5.13 18.36
CA HIS A 28 3.52 5.47 19.17
C HIS A 28 3.63 6.97 19.50
N ALA A 29 2.71 7.83 19.03
CA ALA A 29 2.82 9.28 19.13
C ALA A 29 3.09 9.80 20.56
N LYS A 30 2.54 9.13 21.57
CA LYS A 30 2.66 9.52 22.99
C LYS A 30 4.06 9.31 23.58
N TYR A 31 4.82 8.35 23.07
CA TYR A 31 6.13 7.95 23.62
C TYR A 31 7.26 7.99 22.57
N CYS A 32 6.95 8.47 21.36
CA CYS A 32 7.93 8.71 20.32
C CYS A 32 8.97 9.73 20.79
N THR A 33 10.25 9.43 20.61
CA THR A 33 11.36 10.32 20.96
C THR A 33 11.62 11.37 19.88
N PHE A 34 10.98 11.24 18.72
CA PHE A 34 11.15 12.16 17.60
C PHE A 34 10.50 13.53 17.90
N PRO A 35 11.19 14.65 17.66
CA PRO A 35 10.63 15.97 17.95
C PRO A 35 9.40 16.28 17.11
N GLN A 36 8.26 16.52 17.76
CA GLN A 36 7.05 17.04 17.13
C GLN A 36 7.08 18.58 17.17
N ASP A 37 7.66 19.19 16.15
CA ASP A 37 7.69 20.65 15.97
C ASP A 37 6.65 21.05 14.91
N PRO A 38 5.62 21.83 15.26
CA PRO A 38 4.61 22.31 14.32
C PRO A 38 5.18 23.10 13.13
N MET A 39 6.38 23.67 13.27
CA MET A 39 7.06 24.42 12.20
C MET A 39 7.81 23.50 11.23
N THR A 40 8.09 22.26 11.63
CA THR A 40 8.75 21.24 10.80
C THR A 40 7.99 19.91 10.91
N PRO A 41 6.78 19.82 10.31
CA PRO A 41 5.95 18.64 10.44
C PRO A 41 6.62 17.42 9.79
N VAL A 42 6.64 16.30 10.50
CA VAL A 42 7.16 15.03 10.00
C VAL A 42 6.29 14.55 8.84
N GLN A 43 6.87 14.50 7.62
CA GLN A 43 6.19 13.99 6.43
C GLN A 43 6.51 12.52 6.13
N GLN A 44 7.63 12.02 6.67
CA GLN A 44 8.13 10.66 6.46
C GLN A 44 8.67 10.12 7.79
N CYS A 45 8.25 8.92 8.16
CA CYS A 45 8.71 8.23 9.37
C CYS A 45 8.68 6.72 9.10
N GLU A 46 9.83 6.07 9.16
CA GLU A 46 9.95 4.62 8.93
C GLU A 46 9.38 3.79 10.09
N GLU A 47 9.28 4.40 11.28
CA GLU A 47 8.71 3.80 12.48
C GLU A 47 7.21 4.12 12.66
N PHE A 48 6.57 4.72 11.66
CA PHE A 48 5.14 5.03 11.71
C PHE A 48 4.31 3.74 11.73
N ASP A 49 3.33 3.68 12.63
CA ASP A 49 2.41 2.55 12.77
C ASP A 49 1.00 3.08 13.08
N ASP A 50 0.03 2.72 12.25
CA ASP A 50 -1.40 3.04 12.36
C ASP A 50 -2.29 1.78 12.34
N ARG A 51 -1.71 0.60 12.64
CA ARG A 51 -2.44 -0.68 12.59
C ARG A 51 -3.68 -0.63 13.47
N VAL A 52 -4.83 -0.74 12.83
CA VAL A 52 -6.12 -0.96 13.48
C VAL A 52 -6.38 -2.45 13.50
N GLU A 53 -6.67 -3.01 14.67
CA GLU A 53 -7.19 -4.37 14.77
C GLU A 53 -8.59 -4.41 14.14
N VAL A 54 -8.67 -4.85 12.89
CA VAL A 54 -9.96 -5.06 12.22
C VAL A 54 -10.45 -6.45 12.59
N ALA A 55 -11.53 -6.52 13.37
CA ALA A 55 -12.23 -7.77 13.60
C ALA A 55 -12.56 -8.42 12.24
N PRO A 56 -12.38 -9.75 12.08
CA PRO A 56 -12.72 -10.43 10.84
C PRO A 56 -14.16 -10.09 10.46
N ARG A 57 -14.35 -9.47 9.29
CA ARG A 57 -15.71 -9.29 8.77
C ARG A 57 -16.28 -10.70 8.55
N PRO A 58 -17.49 -11.00 9.03
CA PRO A 58 -18.12 -12.28 8.70
C PRO A 58 -18.14 -12.36 7.17
N ILE A 59 -17.50 -13.41 6.64
CA ILE A 59 -17.55 -13.72 5.21
C ILE A 59 -19.02 -14.06 4.94
N LYS A 60 -19.79 -13.05 4.51
CA LYS A 60 -21.04 -13.35 3.83
C LYS A 60 -20.62 -14.04 2.55
N GLU A 61 -20.91 -15.33 2.45
CA GLU A 61 -20.84 -16.08 1.21
C GLU A 61 -21.47 -15.20 0.13
N ARG A 62 -20.64 -14.64 -0.76
CA ARG A 62 -21.15 -13.93 -1.91
C ARG A 62 -21.73 -15.02 -2.79
N LYS A 63 -23.04 -15.21 -2.74
CA LYS A 63 -23.77 -15.80 -3.86
C LYS A 63 -23.48 -14.90 -5.05
N ASP A 64 -22.52 -15.33 -5.85
CA ASP A 64 -22.36 -15.09 -7.28
C ASP A 64 -23.17 -13.88 -7.76
N LEU A 65 -22.58 -12.69 -7.64
CA LEU A 65 -22.99 -11.62 -8.52
C LEU A 65 -22.44 -12.00 -9.89
N GLU A 66 -23.30 -12.67 -10.66
CA GLU A 66 -23.20 -12.82 -12.10
C GLU A 66 -22.93 -11.45 -12.71
N MET A 67 -21.66 -11.18 -13.00
CA MET A 67 -21.28 -10.10 -13.89
C MET A 67 -21.46 -10.63 -15.31
N ASN A 68 -22.54 -10.15 -15.91
CA ASN A 68 -22.93 -10.26 -17.30
C ASN A 68 -21.85 -9.78 -18.27
N THR A 69 -20.84 -10.61 -18.54
CA THR A 69 -20.07 -10.47 -19.79
C THR A 69 -20.59 -11.52 -20.76
N SER A 70 -21.30 -11.02 -21.76
CA SER A 70 -21.92 -11.74 -22.87
C SER A 70 -21.06 -12.90 -23.40
N VAL A 71 -21.73 -14.05 -23.49
CA VAL A 71 -21.29 -15.27 -24.16
C VAL A 71 -20.83 -14.95 -25.58
N GLY A 72 -19.57 -15.28 -25.85
CA GLY A 72 -19.01 -15.43 -27.18
C GLY A 72 -18.00 -16.56 -27.13
N ALA A 73 -18.41 -17.71 -27.68
CA ALA A 73 -17.60 -18.85 -28.09
C ALA A 73 -16.85 -19.67 -27.01
N GLU A 74 -17.51 -20.79 -26.67
CA GLU A 74 -16.99 -22.17 -26.59
C GLU A 74 -15.48 -22.46 -26.44
N ASN A 75 -15.21 -23.33 -25.44
CA ASN A 75 -14.02 -24.14 -25.19
C ASN A 75 -12.73 -23.39 -24.83
N ASP A 76 -12.43 -23.25 -23.52
CA ASP A 76 -11.06 -23.16 -22.94
C ASP A 76 -11.10 -22.81 -21.42
N ARG A 77 -11.92 -23.51 -20.64
CA ARG A 77 -12.05 -23.26 -19.18
C ARG A 77 -11.06 -24.03 -18.31
N GLU A 78 -10.10 -24.75 -18.89
CA GLU A 78 -9.12 -25.56 -18.13
C GLU A 78 -7.67 -25.02 -18.18
N GLU A 79 -7.41 -23.93 -18.92
CA GLU A 79 -6.06 -23.39 -19.17
C GLU A 79 -5.88 -21.93 -18.67
N LYS A 80 -6.70 -21.48 -17.72
CA LYS A 80 -6.57 -20.12 -17.14
C LYS A 80 -5.83 -20.08 -15.80
N SER A 81 -5.29 -21.21 -15.31
CA SER A 81 -4.65 -21.27 -14.00
C SER A 81 -3.12 -21.35 -14.00
N HIS A 82 -2.45 -21.54 -15.14
CA HIS A 82 -0.98 -21.70 -15.18
C HIS A 82 -0.21 -20.39 -15.38
N TYR A 83 -0.82 -19.38 -16.00
CA TYR A 83 -0.17 -18.10 -16.22
C TYR A 83 -0.43 -17.12 -15.08
N LYS A 84 0.65 -16.66 -14.42
CA LYS A 84 0.64 -15.70 -13.31
C LYS A 84 1.51 -14.49 -13.62
N GLY A 85 1.22 -13.36 -12.97
CA GLY A 85 1.92 -12.09 -13.21
C GLY A 85 1.63 -11.56 -14.62
N LEU A 86 2.62 -10.90 -15.23
CA LEU A 86 2.56 -10.38 -16.60
C LEU A 86 2.23 -11.44 -17.64
N CYS A 87 2.49 -12.73 -17.37
CA CYS A 87 2.11 -13.78 -18.32
C CYS A 87 0.59 -14.01 -18.40
N SER A 88 -0.19 -13.50 -17.44
CA SER A 88 -1.65 -13.70 -17.40
C SER A 88 -2.40 -13.00 -18.54
N ASP A 89 -1.88 -11.86 -19.00
CA ASP A 89 -2.42 -11.04 -20.08
C ASP A 89 -1.47 -10.85 -21.27
N CYS A 90 -0.22 -11.33 -21.17
CA CYS A 90 0.74 -11.31 -22.28
C CYS A 90 0.20 -11.97 -23.55
N ARG A 91 0.32 -11.26 -24.67
CA ARG A 91 -0.10 -11.73 -26.00
C ARG A 91 0.68 -12.95 -26.47
N ASN A 92 1.94 -13.06 -26.08
CA ASN A 92 2.87 -14.11 -26.50
C ASN A 92 2.99 -15.27 -25.48
N ARG A 93 2.16 -15.31 -24.41
CA ARG A 93 2.32 -16.28 -23.29
C ARG A 93 2.40 -17.75 -23.70
N HIS A 94 1.73 -18.12 -24.79
CA HIS A 94 1.66 -19.49 -25.31
C HIS A 94 2.92 -19.92 -26.07
N THR A 95 3.61 -18.97 -26.71
CA THR A 95 4.84 -19.20 -27.50
C THR A 95 6.10 -18.72 -26.79
N CYS A 96 5.95 -18.01 -25.69
CA CYS A 96 7.03 -17.47 -24.88
C CYS A 96 7.88 -18.59 -24.30
N VAL A 97 9.17 -18.61 -24.64
CA VAL A 97 10.15 -19.61 -24.18
C VAL A 97 10.69 -19.32 -22.77
N PHE A 98 10.39 -18.15 -22.21
CA PHE A 98 10.86 -17.78 -20.88
C PHE A 98 10.19 -18.58 -19.76
N PRO A 99 10.92 -18.81 -18.65
CA PRO A 99 10.39 -19.52 -17.48
C PRO A 99 9.14 -18.85 -16.92
N LYS A 100 8.20 -19.69 -16.45
CA LYS A 100 6.94 -19.24 -15.85
C LYS A 100 6.91 -19.76 -14.41
N PRO A 101 7.59 -19.09 -13.48
CA PRO A 101 7.70 -19.56 -12.11
C PRO A 101 6.33 -19.57 -11.43
N GLU A 102 6.15 -20.38 -10.40
CA GLU A 102 4.88 -20.46 -9.65
C GLU A 102 4.47 -19.12 -9.02
N GLY A 103 5.43 -18.22 -8.77
CA GLY A 103 5.20 -16.85 -8.29
C GLY A 103 4.83 -15.84 -9.39
N GLY A 104 4.82 -16.27 -10.66
CA GLY A 104 4.55 -15.42 -11.81
C GLY A 104 5.73 -14.54 -12.24
N VAL A 105 5.62 -13.97 -13.43
CA VAL A 105 6.62 -13.06 -14.00
C VAL A 105 6.20 -11.62 -13.70
N TRP A 106 7.07 -10.83 -13.06
CA TRP A 106 6.79 -9.43 -12.70
C TRP A 106 7.54 -8.42 -13.57
N TYR A 107 8.57 -8.87 -14.27
CA TYR A 107 9.34 -8.09 -15.23
C TYR A 107 9.73 -9.00 -16.40
N CYS A 108 9.48 -8.55 -17.62
CA CYS A 108 9.85 -9.24 -18.85
C CYS A 108 10.02 -8.21 -19.97
N GLU A 109 11.16 -8.22 -20.63
CA GLU A 109 11.49 -7.28 -21.71
C GLU A 109 10.74 -7.58 -23.01
N GLU A 110 10.22 -8.79 -23.16
CA GLU A 110 9.45 -9.24 -24.34
C GLU A 110 7.93 -9.19 -24.12
N TYR A 111 7.46 -8.58 -23.02
CA TYR A 111 6.04 -8.43 -22.73
C TYR A 111 5.34 -7.54 -23.77
N GLN A 112 4.16 -7.99 -24.23
CA GLN A 112 3.32 -7.34 -25.24
C GLN A 112 1.85 -7.50 -24.91
#